data_AF-A0A380BN70-F1
#
_entry.id   AF-A0A380BN70-F1
#
_cell.length_a   1.000
_cell.length_b   1.000
_cell.length_c   1.000
_cell.angle_alpha   90.00
_cell.angle_beta   90.00
_cell.angle_gamma   90.00
#
_symmetry.space_group_name_H-M   'P 1'
#
loop_
_entity.id
_entity.type
_entity.pdbx_description
1 polymer ?
#
loop_
_entity_poly.entity_id
_entity_poly.type
_entity_poly.pdbx_seq_one_letter_code
_entity_poly.pdbx_strand_id
1 'polypeptide(L)' 'MMGGYGFGMMGYGFIGWAFNLLVISIVVYYAAKLAMKNYDK' A
#
# COMPACT_ATOMS: atom_id res chain seq x y z
N MET A 1 -23.32 20.03 -16.45
CA MET A 1 -23.38 18.67 -15.87
C MET A 1 -21.96 18.18 -15.62
N MET A 2 -21.37 18.47 -14.45
CA MET A 2 -19.98 18.08 -14.11
C MET A 2 -19.84 17.66 -12.63
N GLY A 3 -20.89 17.09 -12.03
CA GLY A 3 -20.88 16.70 -10.61
C GLY A 3 -20.62 15.20 -10.34
N GLY A 4 -20.65 14.35 -11.38
CA GLY A 4 -20.60 12.88 -11.21
C GLY A 4 -19.21 12.25 -11.34
N TYR A 5 -18.25 12.92 -11.96
CA TYR A 5 -16.92 12.36 -12.25
C TYR A 5 -15.88 12.57 -11.15
N GLY A 6 -16.13 13.42 -10.15
CA GLY A 6 -15.15 13.73 -9.10
C GLY A 6 -15.11 12.69 -7.98
N PHE A 7 -16.26 12.25 -7.47
CA PHE A 7 -16.33 11.41 -6.28
C PHE A 7 -15.90 9.95 -6.54
N GLY A 8 -16.26 9.41 -7.71
CA GLY A 8 -15.84 8.07 -8.13
C GLY A 8 -14.33 7.98 -8.36
N MET A 9 -13.75 8.93 -9.10
CA MET A 9 -12.30 9.00 -9.33
C MET A 9 -11.50 9.20 -8.05
N MET A 10 -12.00 10.01 -7.11
CA MET A 10 -11.35 10.25 -5.82
C MET A 10 -11.40 9.00 -4.92
N GLY A 11 -12.52 8.26 -4.94
CA GLY A 11 -12.67 6.99 -4.22
C GLY A 11 -11.73 5.89 -4.73
N TYR A 12 -11.65 5.69 -6.06
CA TYR A 12 -10.69 4.74 -6.64
C TYR A 12 -9.23 5.15 -6.38
N GLY A 13 -8.93 6.45 -6.38
CA GLY A 13 -7.61 6.97 -6.00
C GLY A 13 -7.25 6.67 -4.54
N PHE A 14 -8.19 6.86 -3.61
CA PHE A 14 -7.97 6.58 -2.18
C PHE A 14 -7.82 5.07 -1.90
N ILE A 15 -8.64 4.24 -2.54
CA ILE A 15 -8.53 2.77 -2.44
C ILE A 15 -7.17 2.33 -2.99
N GLY A 16 -6.75 2.83 -4.15
CA GLY A 16 -5.44 2.53 -4.72
C GLY A 16 -4.28 2.95 -3.81
N TRP A 17 -4.38 4.11 -3.17
CA TRP A 17 -3.40 4.58 -2.18
C TRP A 17 -3.34 3.67 -0.94
N ALA A 18 -4.50 3.29 -0.39
CA ALA A 18 -4.57 2.38 0.76
C ALA A 18 -3.99 0.98 0.42
N PHE A 19 -4.30 0.45 -0.75
CA PHE A 19 -3.70 -0.81 -1.23
C PHE A 19 -2.19 -0.69 -1.41
N ASN A 20 -1.71 0.43 -1.95
CA ASN A 20 -0.28 0.67 -2.12
C ASN A 20 0.45 0.66 -0.76
N LEU A 21 -0.09 1.32 0.26
CA LEU A 21 0.46 1.30 1.61
C LEU A 21 0.46 -0.10 2.23
N LEU A 22 -0.60 -0.89 2.03
CA LEU A 22 -0.66 -2.27 2.52
C LEU A 22 0.43 -3.13 1.89
N VAL A 23 0.61 -3.04 0.57
CA VAL A 23 1.63 -3.81 -0.15
C VAL A 23 3.04 -3.43 0.32
N ILE A 24 3.34 -2.13 0.43
CA ILE A 24 4.64 -1.66 0.93
C ILE A 24 4.90 -2.18 2.36
N SER A 25 3.90 -2.11 3.24
CA SER A 25 4.02 -2.57 4.63
C SER A 25 4.35 -4.06 4.71
N ILE A 26 3.70 -4.88 3.87
CA ILE A 26 3.96 -6.33 3.79
C ILE A 26 5.40 -6.57 3.33
N VAL A 27 5.83 -5.92 2.24
CA VAL A 27 7.18 -6.08 1.70
C VAL A 27 8.23 -5.71 2.75
N VAL A 28 8.08 -4.57 3.43
CA VAL A 28 9.02 -4.12 4.47
C VAL A 28 9.05 -5.09 5.65
N TYR A 29 7.90 -5.59 6.12
CA TYR A 29 7.85 -6.57 7.21
C TYR A 29 8.61 -7.85 6.88
N TYR A 30 8.40 -8.42 5.69
CA TYR A 30 9.11 -9.64 5.27
C TYR A 30 10.59 -9.38 5.05
N ALA A 31 10.97 -8.24 4.46
CA ALA A 31 12.36 -7.85 4.28
C ALA A 31 13.09 -7.72 5.64
N ALA A 32 12.49 -7.02 6.60
CA ALA A 32 13.03 -6.87 7.96
C ALA A 32 13.13 -8.22 8.68
N LYS A 33 12.09 -9.06 8.57
CA LYS A 33 12.10 -10.42 9.15
C LYS A 33 13.20 -11.29 8.55
N LEU A 34 13.42 -11.21 7.24
CA LEU A 34 14.49 -11.93 6.56
C LEU A 34 15.87 -11.41 6.97
N ALA A 35 16.03 -10.09 7.08
CA ALA A 35 17.28 -9.48 7.53
C ALA A 35 17.62 -9.92 8.95
N MET A 36 16.67 -9.89 9.89
CA MET A 36 16.88 -10.37 11.26
C MET A 36 17.22 -11.87 11.30
N LYS A 37 16.53 -12.70 10.51
CA LYS A 37 16.82 -14.15 10.43
C LYS A 37 18.22 -14.47 9.87
N ASN A 38 18.76 -13.60 9.02
CA ASN A 38 20.07 -13.78 8.42
C ASN A 38 21.19 -13.02 9.17
N TYR A 39 20.83 -12.11 10.08
CA TYR A 39 21.78 -11.40 10.95
C TYR A 39 22.21 -12.25 12.15
N ASP A 40 21.37 -13.19 12.58
CA ASP A 40 21.64 -14.13 13.67
C ASP A 40 22.43 -15.39 13.22
N LYS A 41 23.03 -15.37 12.03
CA LYS A 41 23.91 -16.42 11.49
C LYS A 41 25.28 -15.85 11.16
#